data_AF-A0A969ABI2-F1
#
_entry.id   AF-A0A969ABI2-F1
#
_cell.length_a   1.000
_cell.length_b   1.000
_cell.length_c   1.000
_cell.angle_alpha   90.00
_cell.angle_beta   90.00
_cell.angle_gamma   90.00
#
_symmetry.space_group_name_H-M   'P 1'
#
loop_
_entity.id
_entity.type
_entity.pdbx_description
1 polymer ?
#
loop_
_entity_poly.entity_id
_entity_poly.type
_entity_poly.pdbx_seq_one_letter_code
_entity_poly.pdbx_strand_id
1 'polypeptide(L)' 'MTTTLQRRESASAWEQFCGWITSTNNRLYIGWFGVLMIPTLLAAITCFIIAFVAAPPVDIDGI' A
#
# COMPACT_ATOMS: atom_id res chain seq x y z
N MET A 1 -23.44 24.83 36.13
CA MET A 1 -23.39 23.67 35.21
C MET A 1 -22.74 24.15 33.93
N THR A 2 -21.43 23.96 33.80
CA THR A 2 -20.68 24.40 32.63
C THR A 2 -20.60 23.21 31.68
N THR A 3 -21.42 23.21 30.63
CA THR A 3 -21.32 22.20 29.58
C THR A 3 -20.05 22.51 28.78
N THR A 4 -18.95 21.85 29.13
CA THR A 4 -17.78 21.79 28.26
C THR A 4 -18.26 21.13 26.96
N LEU A 5 -18.39 21.94 25.91
CA LEU A 5 -18.53 21.43 24.55
C LEU A 5 -17.29 20.59 24.29
N GLN A 6 -17.42 19.28 24.47
CA GLN A 6 -16.44 18.30 24.08
C GLN A 6 -16.41 18.38 22.55
N ARG A 7 -15.60 19.30 22.01
CA ARG A 7 -15.23 19.35 20.62
C ARG A 7 -14.54 18.02 20.36
N ARG A 8 -15.32 17.02 19.94
CA ARG A 8 -14.80 15.92 19.14
C ARG A 8 -14.21 16.63 17.94
N GLU A 9 -12.92 16.98 17.99
CA GLU A 9 -12.16 17.14 16.76
C GLU A 9 -12.24 15.76 16.13
N SER A 10 -13.24 15.58 15.26
CA SER A 10 -13.30 14.47 14.34
C SER A 10 -11.93 14.44 13.68
N ALA A 11 -11.13 13.42 13.97
CA ALA A 11 -9.78 13.29 13.41
C ALA A 11 -9.84 13.58 11.91
N SER A 12 -8.89 14.38 11.42
CA SER A 12 -8.90 14.76 10.00
C SER A 12 -8.89 13.51 9.12
N ALA A 13 -9.40 13.59 7.89
CA ALA A 13 -9.35 12.44 6.97
C ALA A 13 -7.92 11.89 6.80
N TRP A 14 -6.93 12.78 6.84
CA TRP A 14 -5.52 12.42 6.81
C TRP A 14 -5.06 11.65 8.06
N GLU A 15 -5.49 12.09 9.24
CA GLU A 15 -5.16 11.43 10.50
C GLU A 15 -5.80 10.03 10.61
N GLN A 16 -7.05 9.90 10.14
CA GLN A 16 -7.72 8.60 10.01
C GLN A 16 -6.96 7.68 9.04
N PHE A 17 -6.49 8.21 7.90
CA PHE A 17 -5.69 7.46 6.93
C PHE A 17 -4.35 7.00 7.51
N CYS A 18 -3.61 7.89 8.17
CA CYS A 18 -2.35 7.54 8.84
C CYS A 18 -2.58 6.46 9.90
N GLY A 19 -3.61 6.61 10.74
CA GLY A 19 -3.97 5.63 11.76
C GLY A 19 -4.34 4.27 11.16
N TRP A 20 -5.02 4.25 10.02
CA TRP A 20 -5.36 3.03 9.31
C TRP A 20 -4.15 2.33 8.70
N ILE A 21 -3.24 3.07 8.05
CA ILE A 21 -2.01 2.51 7.48
C ILE A 21 -1.16 1.84 8.55
N THR A 22 -1.03 2.46 9.73
CA THR A 22 -0.21 1.95 10.83
C THR A 22 -1.00 1.07 11.82
N SER A 23 -2.24 0.69 11.50
CA SER A 23 -3.07 -0.13 12.39
C SER A 23 -2.53 -1.56 12.49
N THR A 24 -2.30 -2.01 13.73
CA THR A 24 -1.93 -3.40 14.04
C THR A 24 -3.11 -4.37 13.99
N ASN A 25 -4.35 -3.86 13.87
CA ASN A 25 -5.55 -4.67 13.74
C ASN A 25 -5.81 -5.14 12.31
N ASN A 26 -5.05 -4.65 11.32
CA ASN A 26 -5.14 -5.13 9.95
C ASN A 26 -4.65 -6.59 9.89
N ARG A 27 -5.40 -7.48 9.21
CA ARG A 27 -5.01 -8.90 9.06
C ARG A 27 -3.62 -9.07 8.44
N LEU A 28 -3.27 -8.17 7.53
CA LEU A 28 -1.93 -7.98 6.99
C LEU A 28 -1.54 -6.53 7.30
N TYR A 29 -0.47 -6.36 8.06
CA TYR A 29 0.04 -5.04 8.39
C TYR A 29 0.54 -4.33 7.13
N ILE A 30 0.23 -3.03 7.00
CA ILE A 30 0.61 -2.21 5.84
C ILE A 30 1.87 -1.39 6.22
N GLY A 31 1.72 -0.40 7.10
CA GLY A 31 2.78 0.56 7.42
C GLY A 31 3.22 1.40 6.21
N TRP A 32 4.09 2.38 6.42
CA TRP A 32 4.55 3.26 5.34
C TRP A 32 5.37 2.53 4.26
N PHE A 33 6.11 1.48 4.62
CA PHE A 33 6.78 0.61 3.65
C PHE A 33 5.79 -0.19 2.80
N GLY A 34 4.67 -0.65 3.38
CA GLY A 34 3.63 -1.39 2.66
C GLY A 34 3.02 -0.59 1.51
N VAL A 35 2.94 0.73 1.64
CA VAL A 35 2.45 1.63 0.58
C VAL A 35 3.29 1.53 -0.70
N LEU A 36 4.60 1.31 -0.58
CA LEU A 36 5.48 1.09 -1.73
C LEU A 36 5.56 -0.40 -2.11
N MET A 37 5.65 -1.28 -1.11
CA MET A 37 5.84 -2.71 -1.30
C MET A 37 4.67 -3.36 -2.04
N ILE A 38 3.42 -3.07 -1.66
CA ILE A 38 2.24 -3.70 -2.27
C ILE A 38 2.16 -3.42 -3.78
N PRO A 39 2.17 -2.16 -4.26
CA PRO A 39 2.08 -1.91 -5.70
C PRO A 39 3.29 -2.44 -6.47
N THR A 40 4.51 -2.35 -5.91
CA THR A 40 5.73 -2.83 -6.59
C THR A 40 5.76 -4.35 -6.72
N LEU A 41 5.43 -5.09 -5.67
CA LEU A 41 5.36 -6.55 -5.72
C LEU A 41 4.25 -7.03 -6.64
N LEU A 42 3.07 -6.41 -6.60
CA LEU A 42 1.97 -6.78 -7.52
C LEU A 42 2.37 -6.57 -8.97
N ALA A 43 2.95 -5.41 -9.31
CA ALA A 43 3.42 -5.14 -10.67
C ALA A 43 4.50 -6.13 -11.12
N ALA A 44 5.49 -6.42 -10.25
CA ALA A 44 6.55 -7.37 -10.55
C ALA A 44 6.01 -8.80 -10.78
N ILE A 45 5.11 -9.27 -9.91
CA ILE A 45 4.51 -10.61 -10.03
C ILE A 45 3.67 -10.70 -11.31
N THR A 46 2.85 -9.70 -11.61
CA THR A 46 2.04 -9.69 -12.84
C THR A 46 2.93 -9.70 -14.08
N CYS A 47 3.96 -8.84 -14.13
CA CYS A 47 4.92 -8.81 -15.24
C CYS A 47 5.63 -10.15 -15.40
N PHE A 48 6.12 -10.73 -14.30
CA PHE A 48 6.80 -12.02 -14.29
C PHE A 48 5.92 -13.14 -14.86
N ILE A 49 4.66 -13.25 -14.39
CA ILE A 49 3.73 -14.29 -14.86
C ILE A 49 3.46 -14.14 -16.37
N ILE A 50 3.20 -12.93 -16.85
CA ILE A 50 2.90 -12.68 -18.27
C ILE A 50 4.14 -12.98 -19.12
N ALA A 51 5.31 -12.45 -18.73
CA ALA A 51 6.54 -12.65 -19.47
C ALA A 51 6.95 -14.12 -19.53
N PHE A 52 6.76 -14.86 -18.44
CA PHE A 52 7.09 -16.29 -18.40
C PHE A 52 6.24 -17.12 -19.38
N VAL A 53 4.99 -16.74 -19.62
CA VAL A 53 4.06 -17.47 -20.50
C VAL A 53 4.16 -17.01 -21.95
N ALA A 54 4.33 -15.71 -22.19
CA ALA A 54 4.07 -15.09 -23.50
C ALA A 54 5.15 -14.12 -23.99
N ALA A 55 6.28 -13.96 -23.29
CA ALA A 55 7.34 -13.11 -23.82
C ALA A 55 7.98 -13.73 -25.08
N PRO A 56 8.24 -12.93 -26.14
CA PRO A 56 9.06 -13.37 -27.25
C PRO A 56 10.53 -13.54 -26.80
N PRO A 57 11.38 -14.20 -27.61
CA PRO A 57 12.81 -14.28 -27.34
C PRO A 57 13.43 -12.90 -27.13
N VAL A 58 14.32 -12.81 -26.14
CA VAL A 58 15.07 -11.58 -25.82
C VAL A 58 16.54 -11.88 -26.02
N ASP A 59 17.21 -11.07 -26.84
CA ASP A 59 18.65 -11.06 -26.95
C ASP A 59 19.24 -10.34 -25.73
N ILE A 60 19.99 -11.09 -24.93
CA ILE A 60 20.58 -10.60 -23.68
C ILE A 60 21.92 -9.88 -23.92
N ASP A 61 22.68 -10.32 -24.92
CA ASP A 61 24.05 -9.87 -25.13
C ASP A 61 24.15 -8.85 -26.28
N GLY A 62 23.11 -8.74 -27.13
CA GLY A 62 23.08 -7.77 -28.22
C GLY A 62 24.05 -8.09 -29.36
N ILE A 63 24.48 -9.35 -29.47
CA ILE A 63 25.53 -9.82 -30.40
C ILE A 63 25.04 -10.93 -31.33
#